data_AF-A0A9E0SGE4-F1
#
_entry.id   AF-A0A9E0SGE4-F1
#
_cell.length_a   1.000
_cell.length_b   1.000
_cell.length_c   1.000
_cell.angle_alpha   90.00
_cell.angle_beta   90.00
_cell.angle_gamma   90.00
#
_symmetry.space_group_name_H-M   'P 1'
#
loop_
_entity.id
_entity.type
_entity.pdbx_description
1 polymer ?
#
loop_
_entity_poly.entity_id
_entity_poly.type
_entity_poly.pdbx_seq_one_letter_code
_entity_poly.pdbx_strand_id
1 'polypeptide(L)'
;MDYIAETKKNHLWRKIVWQTDPDLNPLGPARYVEVYCCEESNGYAVWYVRRLTKDDARGLAGVDSGDYLLDFFGKHSRDDALERAVLLANSAATPDAIIGVLDKLATQGRKI
;
A
#
# COMPACT_ATOMS: atom_id res chain seq x y z
N MET A 1 17.51 -4.52 15.44
CA MET A 1 16.05 -4.30 15.45
C MET A 1 15.83 -2.88 14.98
N ASP A 2 15.85 -2.68 13.68
CA ASP A 2 15.65 -1.34 13.13
C ASP A 2 14.15 -1.03 13.10
N TYR A 3 13.84 0.02 13.84
CA TYR A 3 12.53 0.55 14.11
C TYR A 3 11.91 0.98 12.78
N ILE A 4 10.82 0.31 12.36
CA ILE A 4 9.95 0.86 11.32
C ILE A 4 9.43 2.17 11.89
N ALA A 5 9.94 3.29 11.39
CA ALA A 5 9.52 4.62 11.83
C ALA A 5 8.00 4.68 11.75
N GLU A 6 7.37 4.77 12.92
CA GLU A 6 5.94 4.91 13.08
C GLU A 6 5.55 6.21 12.37
N THR A 7 5.07 6.09 11.13
CA THR A 7 4.59 7.24 10.37
C THR A 7 3.47 7.86 11.19
N LYS A 8 3.55 9.16 11.51
CA LYS A 8 2.52 9.97 12.19
C LYS A 8 1.15 10.01 11.48
N LYS A 9 0.90 9.12 10.52
CA LYS A 9 -0.40 8.91 9.91
C LYS A 9 -1.21 8.04 10.88
N ASN A 10 -2.37 8.53 11.28
CA ASN A 10 -3.25 7.82 12.21
C ASN A 10 -3.94 6.68 11.45
N HIS A 11 -3.22 5.56 11.28
CA HIS A 11 -3.72 4.40 10.55
C HIS A 11 -4.84 3.74 11.37
N LEU A 12 -6.04 3.68 10.78
CA LEU A 12 -7.12 2.86 11.32
C LEU A 12 -6.86 1.38 11.09
N TRP A 13 -6.19 1.06 9.98
CA TRP A 13 -5.79 -0.29 9.63
C TRP A 13 -4.61 -0.24 8.64
N ARG A 14 -3.70 -1.22 8.71
CA ARG A 14 -2.53 -1.32 7.84
C ARG A 14 -2.14 -2.78 7.65
N LYS A 15 -1.67 -3.12 6.46
CA LYS A 15 -1.02 -4.40 6.17
C LYS A 15 0.15 -4.21 5.21
N ILE A 16 1.31 -4.73 5.61
CA ILE A 16 2.45 -4.90 4.72
C ILE A 16 2.15 -6.13 3.85
N VAL A 17 2.03 -5.92 2.54
CA VAL A 17 1.80 -6.97 1.56
C VAL A 17 3.10 -7.73 1.29
N TRP A 18 4.20 -6.98 1.20
CA TRP A 18 5.53 -7.53 1.01
C TRP A 18 6.58 -6.56 1.52
N GLN A 19 7.70 -7.09 2.00
CA GLN A 19 8.90 -6.31 2.28
C GLN A 19 10.13 -7.15 2.01
N THR A 20 11.24 -6.50 1.68
CA THR A 20 12.54 -7.17 1.58
C THR A 20 12.96 -7.67 2.95
N ASP A 21 13.52 -8.87 2.99
CA ASP A 21 14.12 -9.43 4.19
C ASP A 21 15.37 -8.61 4.58
N PRO A 22 15.38 -7.96 5.75
CA PRO A 22 16.52 -7.16 6.21
C PRO A 22 17.78 -7.99 6.41
N ASP A 23 17.67 -9.29 6.71
CA ASP A 23 18.85 -10.16 6.89
C ASP A 23 19.52 -10.48 5.55
N LEU A 24 18.74 -10.53 4.47
CA LEU A 24 19.26 -10.76 3.11
C LEU A 24 19.75 -9.48 2.44
N ASN A 25 19.28 -8.31 2.85
CA ASN A 25 19.67 -7.02 2.30
C ASN A 25 19.98 -6.00 3.41
N PRO A 26 21.01 -6.24 4.23
CA PRO A 26 21.28 -5.46 5.45
C PRO A 26 21.66 -4.00 5.19
N LEU A 27 22.10 -3.65 3.98
CA LEU A 27 22.51 -2.30 3.59
C LEU A 27 21.68 -1.73 2.42
N GLY A 28 20.65 -2.45 1.97
CA GLY A 28 19.80 -2.04 0.85
C GLY A 28 18.70 -1.06 1.29
N PRO A 29 18.18 -0.22 0.37
CA PRO A 29 16.99 0.57 0.67
C PRO A 29 15.83 -0.37 0.99
N ALA A 30 15.08 -0.08 2.06
CA ALA A 30 13.91 -0.87 2.42
C ALA A 30 12.87 -0.84 1.29
N ARG A 31 12.72 -1.95 0.58
CA ARG A 31 11.67 -2.12 -0.42
C ARG A 31 10.50 -2.79 0.24
N TYR A 32 9.34 -2.20 0.07
CA TYR A 32 8.12 -2.72 0.65
C TYR A 32 6.92 -2.25 -0.14
N VAL A 33 5.85 -2.97 0.09
CA VAL A 33 4.53 -2.67 -0.43
C VAL A 33 3.54 -2.84 0.70
N GLU A 34 2.67 -1.86 0.88
CA GLU A 34 1.63 -1.90 1.90
C GLU A 34 0.34 -1.24 1.42
N VAL A 35 -0.73 -1.63 2.10
CA VAL A 35 -2.03 -0.99 2.00
C VAL A 35 -2.41 -0.52 3.39
N TYR A 36 -2.92 0.70 3.51
CA TYR A 36 -3.44 1.21 4.78
C TYR A 36 -4.69 2.05 4.57
N CYS A 37 -5.48 2.13 5.64
CA CYS A 37 -6.63 3.03 5.75
C CYS A 37 -6.35 4.02 6.88
N CYS A 38 -6.57 5.31 6.64
CA CYS A 38 -6.42 6.37 7.64
C CYS A 38 -7.63 7.31 7.63
N GLU A 39 -7.81 7.96 8.77
CA GLU A 39 -8.75 9.07 8.89
C GLU A 39 -8.11 10.36 8.37
N GLU A 40 -8.86 11.10 7.57
CA GLU A 40 -8.52 12.40 7.00
C GLU A 40 -9.58 13.43 7.42
N SER A 41 -9.27 14.73 7.32
CA SER A 41 -10.20 15.80 7.78
C SER A 41 -11.60 15.74 7.18
N ASN A 42 -11.74 15.12 6.00
CA ASN A 42 -12.99 15.03 5.25
C ASN A 42 -13.56 13.61 5.12
N GLY A 43 -12.95 12.60 5.74
CA GLY A 43 -13.38 11.21 5.56
C GLY A 43 -12.28 10.19 5.82
N TYR A 44 -12.28 9.11 5.05
CA TYR A 44 -11.32 8.01 5.18
C TYR A 44 -10.65 7.72 3.84
N ALA A 45 -9.34 7.53 3.85
CA ALA A 45 -8.56 7.31 2.65
C ALA A 45 -7.91 5.92 2.68
N VAL A 46 -8.02 5.20 1.57
CA VAL A 46 -7.33 3.92 1.36
C VAL A 46 -6.14 4.14 0.44
N TRP A 47 -4.96 3.87 0.97
CA TRP A 47 -3.70 4.13 0.32
C TRP A 47 -2.97 2.85 -0.03
N TYR A 48 -2.26 2.91 -1.14
CA TYR A 48 -1.31 1.92 -1.59
C TYR A 48 0.07 2.54 -1.66
N VAL A 49 1.00 2.04 -0.84
CA VAL A 49 2.39 2.49 -0.85
C VAL A 49 3.23 1.46 -1.58
N ARG A 50 3.91 1.91 -2.62
CA ARG A 50 4.79 1.11 -3.44
C ARG A 50 6.20 1.64 -3.34
N ARG A 51 7.12 0.82 -2.84
CA ARG A 51 8.57 1.06 -2.82
C ARG A 51 9.26 -0.15 -3.42
N LEU A 52 9.15 -0.30 -4.73
CA LEU A 52 9.80 -1.34 -5.53
C LEU A 52 10.83 -0.72 -6.48
N THR A 53 11.81 -1.52 -6.93
CA THR A 53 12.69 -1.06 -8.00
C THR A 53 11.94 -0.93 -9.31
N LYS A 54 12.41 -0.06 -10.20
CA LYS A 54 11.80 0.17 -11.52
C LYS A 54 11.65 -1.12 -12.33
N ASP A 55 12.63 -2.02 -12.20
CA ASP A 55 12.68 -3.31 -12.89
C ASP A 55 12.30 -4.49 -11.96
N ASP A 56 11.61 -4.23 -10.85
CA ASP A 56 11.09 -5.31 -10.01
C ASP A 56 10.02 -6.10 -10.80
N ALA A 57 10.19 -7.41 -10.88
CA ALA A 57 9.24 -8.28 -11.57
C ALA A 57 7.88 -8.37 -10.87
N ARG A 58 7.78 -7.88 -9.63
CA ARG A 58 6.55 -7.86 -8.85
C ARG A 58 5.72 -6.65 -9.26
N GLY A 59 4.58 -6.92 -9.89
CA GLY A 59 3.63 -5.90 -10.31
C GLY A 59 3.62 -5.63 -11.81
N LEU A 60 3.16 -4.44 -12.20
CA LEU A 60 3.05 -4.03 -13.59
C LEU A 60 4.20 -3.13 -14.01
N ALA A 61 4.71 -3.37 -15.22
CA ALA A 61 5.69 -2.50 -15.86
C ALA A 61 5.13 -1.09 -16.04
N GLY A 62 5.97 -0.08 -15.75
CA GLY A 62 5.61 1.33 -15.91
C GLY A 62 4.89 1.97 -14.72
N VAL A 63 4.64 1.22 -13.63
CA VAL A 63 4.17 1.80 -12.37
C VAL A 63 5.39 2.23 -11.54
N ASP A 64 5.43 3.51 -11.19
CA ASP A 64 6.52 4.07 -10.39
C ASP A 64 6.37 3.69 -8.90
N SER A 65 7.46 3.81 -8.15
CA SER A 65 7.33 3.86 -6.69
C SER A 65 6.66 5.17 -6.26
N GLY A 66 5.73 5.09 -5.31
CA GLY A 66 4.93 6.22 -4.87
C GLY A 66 3.84 5.81 -3.89
N ASP A 67 3.11 6.81 -3.38
CA ASP A 67 1.91 6.62 -2.57
C ASP A 67 0.71 6.92 -3.46
N TYR A 68 -0.16 5.93 -3.62
CA TYR A 68 -1.31 6.00 -4.52
C TYR A 68 -2.58 6.01 -3.68
N LEU A 69 -3.40 7.05 -3.87
CA LEU A 69 -4.74 7.06 -3.32
C LEU A 69 -5.61 6.12 -4.15
N LEU A 70 -6.03 5.01 -3.56
CA LEU A 70 -6.88 4.04 -4.25
C LEU A 70 -8.34 4.44 -4.19
N ASP A 71 -8.83 4.79 -3.01
CA ASP A 71 -10.23 5.16 -2.78
C ASP A 71 -10.35 6.17 -1.63
N PHE A 72 -11.40 6.99 -1.68
CA PHE A 72 -11.76 7.93 -0.62
C PHE A 72 -13.24 7.79 -0.25
N PHE A 73 -13.52 7.72 1.04
CA PHE A 73 -14.83 7.48 1.61
C PHE A 73 -15.25 8.67 2.48
N GLY A 74 -16.55 8.97 2.50
CA GLY A 74 -17.08 10.06 3.33
C GLY A 74 -16.96 9.77 4.83
N LYS A 75 -17.15 10.80 5.66
CA LYS A 75 -17.02 10.75 7.14
C LYS A 75 -17.88 9.69 7.85
N HIS A 76 -18.93 9.20 7.20
CA HIS A 76 -19.84 8.19 7.78
C HIS A 76 -19.61 6.77 7.23
N SER A 77 -18.65 6.60 6.31
CA SER A 77 -18.36 5.33 5.63
C SER A 77 -17.05 4.72 6.12
N ARG A 78 -16.85 4.70 7.45
CA ARG A 78 -15.63 4.14 8.06
C ARG A 78 -15.46 2.66 7.75
N ASP A 79 -16.51 1.88 7.95
CA ASP A 79 -16.45 0.43 7.82
C ASP A 79 -16.26 0.02 6.36
N ASP A 80 -16.89 0.74 5.43
CA ASP A 80 -16.68 0.56 3.98
C ASP A 80 -15.21 0.79 3.60
N ALA A 81 -14.58 1.84 4.15
CA ALA A 81 -13.17 2.15 3.90
C ALA A 81 -12.23 1.06 4.46
N LEU A 82 -12.55 0.55 5.64
CA LEU A 82 -11.80 -0.54 6.28
C LEU A 82 -11.95 -1.85 5.49
N GLU A 83 -13.17 -2.22 5.13
CA GLU A 83 -13.46 -3.40 4.33
C GLU A 83 -12.73 -3.32 3.00
N ARG A 84 -12.79 -2.17 2.31
CA ARG A 84 -12.07 -1.96 1.05
C ARG A 84 -10.58 -2.19 1.21
N ALA A 85 -9.94 -1.61 2.23
CA ALA A 85 -8.52 -1.77 2.48
C ALA A 85 -8.14 -3.24 2.75
N VAL A 86 -8.93 -3.94 3.58
CA VAL A 86 -8.73 -5.35 3.90
C VAL A 86 -8.88 -6.23 2.66
N LEU A 87 -9.93 -6.04 1.87
CA LEU A 87 -10.17 -6.82 0.66
C LEU A 87 -9.06 -6.62 -0.37
N LEU A 88 -8.59 -5.39 -0.56
CA LEU A 88 -7.49 -5.09 -1.47
C LEU A 88 -6.19 -5.79 -1.08
N ALA A 89 -5.82 -5.71 0.19
CA ALA A 89 -4.59 -6.30 0.70
C ALA A 89 -4.62 -7.83 0.82
N ASN A 90 -5.78 -8.46 0.57
CA ASN A 90 -6.01 -9.90 0.56
C ASN A 90 -6.65 -10.39 -0.75
N SER A 91 -6.55 -9.59 -1.83
CA SER A 91 -7.24 -9.84 -3.09
C SER A 91 -6.71 -11.05 -3.87
N ALA A 92 -5.55 -11.58 -3.51
CA ALA A 92 -4.97 -12.77 -4.12
C ALA A 92 -4.12 -13.58 -3.13
N ALA A 93 -3.76 -14.81 -3.53
CA ALA A 93 -3.02 -15.74 -2.67
C ALA A 93 -1.52 -15.42 -2.54
N THR A 94 -0.93 -14.70 -3.50
CA THR A 94 0.49 -14.37 -3.50
C THR A 94 0.71 -12.85 -3.44
N PRO A 95 1.79 -12.37 -2.80
CA PRO A 95 2.10 -10.94 -2.76
C PRO A 95 2.20 -10.32 -4.15
N ASP A 96 2.84 -11.01 -5.09
CA ASP A 96 3.06 -10.50 -6.45
C ASP A 96 1.74 -10.31 -7.21
N ALA A 97 0.78 -11.22 -7.02
CA ALA A 97 -0.57 -11.07 -7.58
C ALA A 97 -1.35 -9.93 -6.93
N ILE A 98 -1.24 -9.76 -5.61
CA ILE A 98 -1.83 -8.62 -4.88
C ILE A 98 -1.24 -7.31 -5.41
N ILE A 99 0.10 -7.23 -5.54
CA ILE A 99 0.81 -6.07 -6.10
C ILE A 99 0.30 -5.76 -7.51
N GLY A 100 0.15 -6.78 -8.37
CA GLY A 100 -0.39 -6.59 -9.72
C GLY A 100 -1.82 -6.04 -9.75
N VAL A 101 -2.68 -6.41 -8.79
CA VAL A 101 -4.02 -5.83 -8.66
C VAL A 101 -3.95 -4.37 -8.19
N LEU A 102 -3.12 -4.09 -7.19
CA LEU A 102 -2.93 -2.74 -6.65
C LEU A 102 -2.32 -1.80 -7.69
N ASP A 103 -1.37 -2.26 -8.49
CA ASP A 103 -0.77 -1.51 -9.59
C ASP A 103 -1.82 -1.15 -10.66
N LYS A 104 -2.73 -2.07 -11.01
CA LYS A 104 -3.84 -1.76 -11.93
C LYS A 104 -4.70 -0.62 -11.38
N LEU A 105 -5.05 -0.67 -10.10
CA LEU A 105 -5.83 0.38 -9.46
C LEU A 105 -5.04 1.69 -9.38
N ALA A 106 -3.75 1.64 -9.10
CA ALA A 106 -2.88 2.80 -9.07
C ALA A 106 -2.78 3.50 -10.44
N THR A 107 -2.77 2.75 -11.54
CA THR A 107 -2.83 3.33 -12.90
C THR A 107 -4.17 4.00 -13.22
N GLN A 108 -5.24 3.59 -12.56
CA GLN A 108 -6.58 4.19 -12.70
C GLN A 108 -6.82 5.33 -11.70
N GLY A 109 -6.11 5.31 -10.58
CA GLY A 109 -6.22 6.27 -9.49
C GLY A 109 -5.48 7.57 -9.74
N ARG A 110 -5.66 8.53 -8.83
CA ARG A 110 -4.92 9.79 -8.85
C ARG A 110 -3.57 9.58 -8.16
N LYS A 111 -2.49 9.59 -8.94
CA LYS A 111 -1.13 9.77 -8.42
C LYS A 111 -1.05 11.17 -7.82
N ILE A 112 -0.69 11.28 -6.53
CA ILE A 112 -0.53 12.56 -5.82
C ILE A 112 0.96 12.89 -5.72
#